data_AF-A0A522GSZ1-F1
#
_entry.id   AF-A0A522GSZ1-F1
#
_cell.length_a   1.000
_cell.length_b   1.000
_cell.length_c   1.000
_cell.angle_alpha   90.00
_cell.angle_beta   90.00
_cell.angle_gamma   90.00
#
_symmetry.space_group_name_H-M   'P 1'
#
loop_
_entity.id
_entity.type
_entity.pdbx_description
1 polymer ?
#
loop_
_entity_poly.entity_id
_entity_poly.type
_entity_poly.pdbx_seq_one_letter_code
_entity_poly.pdbx_strand_id
1 'polypeptide(L)' 'PIESLYEWQGKIEEASEILLICKMKRQDYAEAEAAILALHAYELPEIIMLPVKAGSSAYRAWIDRVTK' A
#
# COMPACT_ATOMS: atom_id res chain seq x y z
N PRO A 1 1.97 -0.22 -14.85
CA PRO A 1 2.96 -1.25 -14.47
C PRO A 1 4.22 -0.54 -14.00
N ILE A 2 4.95 -1.18 -13.09
CA ILE A 2 6.28 -0.77 -12.66
C ILE A 2 7.24 -1.95 -12.89
N GLU A 3 8.54 -1.67 -12.94
CA GLU A 3 9.58 -2.69 -12.91
C GLU A 3 10.27 -2.63 -11.56
N SER A 4 10.24 -3.76 -10.85
CA SER A 4 10.87 -3.94 -9.55
C SER A 4 12.21 -4.63 -9.73
N LEU A 5 13.23 -4.13 -9.04
CA LEU A 5 14.58 -4.69 -9.01
C LEU A 5 14.96 -4.93 -7.55
N TYR A 6 15.27 -6.18 -7.19
CA TYR A 6 15.62 -6.55 -5.82
C TYR A 6 16.57 -7.74 -5.77
N GLU A 7 17.21 -7.95 -4.63
CA GLU A 7 18.04 -9.14 -4.40
C GLU A 7 17.21 -10.23 -3.70
N TRP A 8 17.20 -11.44 -4.27
CA TRP A 8 16.60 -12.62 -3.67
C TRP A 8 17.52 -13.82 -3.82
N GLN A 9 17.77 -14.53 -2.72
CA GLN A 9 18.68 -15.70 -2.68
C GLN A 9 20.05 -15.44 -3.33
N GLY A 10 20.60 -14.23 -3.14
CA GLY A 10 21.90 -13.81 -3.67
C GLY A 10 21.92 -13.51 -5.17
N LYS A 11 20.76 -13.36 -5.81
CA LYS A 11 20.62 -12.97 -7.22
C LYS A 11 19.79 -11.72 -7.34
N ILE A 12 20.11 -10.91 -8.35
CA ILE A 12 19.27 -9.79 -8.74
C ILE A 12 18.10 -10.33 -9.55
N GLU A 13 16.89 -10.01 -9.11
CA GLU A 13 15.63 -10.35 -9.77
C GLU A 13 15.01 -9.08 -10.36
N GLU A 14 14.37 -9.24 -11.51
CA GLU A 14 13.58 -8.21 -12.19
C GLU A 14 12.15 -8.72 -12.37
N ALA A 15 11.16 -7.92 -11.97
CA ALA A 15 9.75 -8.30 -12.06
C ALA A 15 8.87 -7.14 -12.52
N SER A 16 7.95 -7.42 -13.46
CA SER A 16 6.91 -6.47 -13.86
C SER A 16 5.72 -6.58 -12.92
N GLU A 17 5.41 -5.49 -12.21
CA GLU A 17 4.45 -5.48 -11.12
C GLU A 17 3.46 -4.30 -11.22
N ILE A 18 2.45 -4.31 -10.34
CA ILE A 18 1.48 -3.22 -10.21
C ILE A 18 1.65 -2.54 -8.86
N LEU A 19 2.09 -1.29 -8.87
CA LEU A 19 2.10 -0.46 -7.66
C LEU A 19 0.69 0.05 -7.34
N LEU A 20 0.17 -0.32 -6.17
CA LEU A 20 -1.10 0.17 -5.65
C LEU A 20 -0.88 1.26 -4.60
N ILE A 21 -1.50 2.43 -4.82
CA ILE A 21 -1.52 3.52 -3.84
C ILE A 21 -2.94 3.67 -3.31
N CYS A 22 -3.13 3.24 -2.07
CA CYS A 22 -4.42 3.27 -1.38
C CYS A 22 -4.48 4.43 -0.37
N LYS A 23 -5.69 4.97 -0.16
CA LYS A 23 -5.97 6.01 0.84
C LYS A 23 -6.89 5.40 1.89
N MET A 24 -6.51 5.54 3.15
CA MET A 24 -7.27 5.03 4.30
C MET A 24 -7.08 5.96 5.49
N LYS A 25 -7.94 5.82 6.51
CA LYS A 25 -7.69 6.48 7.80
C LYS A 25 -6.61 5.70 8.53
N ARG A 26 -5.81 6.42 9.32
CA ARG A 26 -4.69 5.84 10.08
C ARG A 26 -5.13 4.70 10.99
N GLN A 27 -6.32 4.81 11.59
CA GLN A 27 -6.83 3.84 12.54
C GLN A 27 -7.17 2.47 11.90
N ASP A 28 -7.42 2.44 10.59
CA ASP A 28 -7.83 1.22 9.86
C ASP A 28 -6.63 0.45 9.30
N TYR A 29 -5.40 0.96 9.46
CA TYR A 29 -4.20 0.37 8.85
C TYR A 29 -4.02 -1.09 9.23
N ALA A 30 -4.15 -1.43 10.52
CA ALA A 30 -3.92 -2.79 11.01
C ALA A 30 -4.92 -3.79 10.41
N GLU A 31 -6.18 -3.38 10.23
CA GLU A 31 -7.21 -4.22 9.59
C GLU A 31 -6.91 -4.38 8.09
N ALA A 32 -6.53 -3.30 7.42
CA ALA A 32 -6.19 -3.33 6.00
C ALA A 32 -4.95 -4.19 5.71
N GLU A 33 -3.89 -4.08 6.52
CA GLU A 33 -2.67 -4.89 6.41
C GLU A 33 -2.99 -6.38 6.58
N ALA A 34 -3.77 -6.73 7.60
CA ALA A 34 -4.21 -8.12 7.81
C ALA A 34 -5.02 -8.67 6.63
N ALA A 35 -5.92 -7.87 6.07
CA ALA A 35 -6.71 -8.25 4.90
C ALA A 35 -5.84 -8.42 3.65
N ILE A 36 -4.86 -7.54 3.43
CA ILE A 36 -3.92 -7.67 2.32
C ILE A 36 -3.10 -8.95 2.49
N LEU A 37 -2.52 -9.21 3.65
CA LEU A 37 -1.74 -10.42 3.92
C LEU A 37 -2.54 -11.71 3.70
N ALA A 38 -3.83 -11.71 4.04
CA ALA A 38 -4.70 -12.86 3.85
C ALA A 38 -5.06 -13.14 2.36
N LEU A 39 -4.99 -12.12 1.51
CA LEU A 39 -5.44 -12.18 0.11
C LEU A 39 -4.30 -12.11 -0.92
N HIS A 40 -3.13 -11.60 -0.53
CA HIS A 40 -2.04 -11.37 -1.47
C HIS A 40 -1.45 -12.69 -1.96
N ALA A 41 -1.04 -12.73 -3.22
CA ALA A 41 -0.45 -13.92 -3.83
C ALA A 41 0.99 -14.20 -3.38
N TYR A 42 1.63 -13.23 -2.72
CA TYR A 42 3.02 -13.33 -2.28
C TYR A 42 3.06 -13.74 -0.82
N GLU A 43 4.06 -14.56 -0.46
CA GLU A 43 4.32 -14.93 0.93
C GLU A 43 4.74 -13.70 1.77
N LEU A 44 5.49 -12.77 1.16
CA LEU A 44 5.95 -11.54 1.80
C LEU A 44 5.70 -10.33 0.87
N PRO A 45 4.49 -9.74 0.88
CA PRO A 45 4.20 -8.54 0.08
C PRO A 45 4.80 -7.28 0.69
N GLU A 46 5.16 -6.31 -0.15
CA GLU A 46 5.49 -4.95 0.30
C GLU A 46 4.20 -4.21 0.72
N ILE A 47 4.12 -3.79 1.99
CA ILE A 47 3.03 -2.98 2.52
C ILE A 47 3.64 -1.85 3.35
N ILE A 48 3.45 -0.60 2.90
CA ILE A 48 4.06 0.58 3.54
C ILE A 48 3.02 1.68 3.72
N MET A 49 2.92 2.24 4.94
CA MET A 49 2.11 3.42 5.22
C MET A 49 2.95 4.70 5.19
N LEU A 50 2.55 5.67 4.36
CA LEU A 50 3.14 7.01 4.31
C LEU A 50 2.16 8.05 4.88
N PRO A 51 2.50 8.80 5.96
CA PRO A 51 1.61 9.80 6.52
C PRO A 51 1.53 11.06 5.66
N VAL A 52 0.32 11.44 5.25
CA VAL A 52 0.06 12.71 4.54
C VAL A 52 0.00 13.86 5.56
N LYS A 53 0.97 14.78 5.50
CA LYS A 53 1.09 15.91 6.45
C LYS A 53 0.38 17.19 6.02
N ALA A 54 0.11 17.35 4.72
CA ALA A 54 -0.54 18.53 4.15
C ALA A 54 -1.29 18.17 2.87
N GLY A 55 -2.31 18.97 2.53
CA GLY A 55 -3.13 18.77 1.34
C GLY A 55 -4.43 19.57 1.37
N SER A 56 -5.30 19.35 0.38
CA SER A 56 -6.62 20.01 0.32
C SER A 56 -7.53 19.54 1.45
N SER A 57 -8.04 20.48 2.25
CA SER A 57 -8.99 20.20 3.34
C SER A 57 -10.29 19.58 2.82
N ALA A 58 -10.80 20.06 1.69
CA ALA A 58 -12.00 19.52 1.06
C ALA A 58 -11.81 18.07 0.60
N TYR A 59 -10.63 17.74 0.07
CA TYR A 59 -10.32 16.37 -0.35
C TYR A 59 -10.21 15.42 0.85
N ARG A 60 -9.55 15.86 1.93
CA ARG A 60 -9.52 15.11 3.19
C ARG A 60 -10.93 14.87 3.73
N ALA A 61 -11.78 15.89 3.78
CA ALA A 61 -13.16 15.74 4.23
C ALA A 61 -13.97 14.77 3.37
N TRP A 62 -13.72 14.74 2.06
CA TRP A 62 -14.33 13.74 1.19
C TRP A 62 -13.85 12.32 1.51
N ILE A 63 -12.53 12.11 1.67
CA ILE A 63 -11.96 10.81 2.08
C ILE A 63 -12.60 10.36 3.39
N ASP A 64 -12.57 11.20 4.43
CA ASP A 64 -13.11 10.90 5.76
C ASP A 64 -14.59 10.48 5.70
N ARG A 65 -15.36 11.01 4.74
CA ARG A 65 -16.77 10.68 4.51
C ARG A 65 -16.99 9.37 3.74
N VAL A 66 -16.11 9.03 2.79
CA VAL A 66 -16.29 7.85 1.91
C VAL A 66 -15.55 6.61 2.40
N THR A 67 -14.63 6.75 3.34
CA THR A 67 -14.00 5.63 4.04
C THR A 67 -14.72 5.37 5.37
N LYS A 68 -14.92 4.09 5.71
CA LYS A 68 -15.53 3.68 6.99
C LYS A 68 -14.73 4.18 8.18
#